data_AF-A0A3L6JIL7-F1
#
_entry.id   AF-A0A3L6JIL7-F1
#
_cell.length_a   1.000
_cell.length_b   1.000
_cell.length_c   1.000
_cell.angle_alpha   90.00
_cell.angle_beta   90.00
_cell.angle_gamma   90.00
#
_symmetry.space_group_name_H-M   'P 1'
#
loop_
_entity.id
_entity.type
_entity.pdbx_description
1 polymer ?
#
loop_
_entity_poly.entity_id
_entity_poly.type
_entity_poly.pdbx_seq_one_letter_code
_entity_poly.pdbx_strand_id
1 'polypeptide(L)'
;MEDKSELLTMLILQENISAIVILSERTGLKTDDVVDMINELMSKGRLKGTLTEDGSRFFKSSVKVSDARVIPREEKLPAFLSYNTKPGKVTAIVGLLILASGGIVTILATDLVEQNFAVLLILIGLVLLLLGLYFIARRGSPS
;
A
#
# COMPACT_ATOMS: atom_id res chain seq x y z
N MET A 1 23.65 21.20 -40.35
CA MET A 1 23.47 21.51 -38.91
C MET A 1 21.99 21.54 -38.53
N GLU A 2 21.13 22.13 -39.36
CA GLU A 2 19.68 22.24 -39.10
C GLU A 2 18.97 20.87 -38.91
N ASP A 3 19.29 19.89 -39.75
CA ASP A 3 18.73 18.52 -39.69
C ASP A 3 19.01 17.80 -38.36
N LYS A 4 20.23 17.93 -37.82
CA LYS A 4 20.60 17.35 -36.52
C LYS A 4 19.91 18.04 -35.34
N SER A 5 19.64 19.34 -35.46
CA SER A 5 18.94 20.11 -34.43
C SER A 5 17.44 19.76 -34.35
N GLU A 6 16.83 19.44 -35.51
CA GLU A 6 15.46 18.94 -35.58
C GLU A 6 15.36 17.52 -35.03
N LEU A 7 16.29 16.64 -35.41
CA LEU A 7 16.39 15.29 -34.85
C LEU A 7 16.54 15.33 -33.33
N LEU A 8 17.39 16.20 -32.79
CA LEU A 8 17.58 16.34 -31.35
C LEU A 8 16.32 16.84 -30.65
N THR A 9 15.62 17.79 -31.26
CA THR A 9 14.34 18.29 -30.77
C THR A 9 13.27 17.19 -30.78
N MET A 10 13.24 16.34 -31.80
CA MET A 10 12.34 15.18 -31.91
C MET A 10 12.62 14.15 -30.80
N LEU A 11 13.87 13.75 -30.62
CA LEU A 11 14.28 12.78 -29.60
C LEU A 11 13.95 13.26 -28.18
N ILE A 12 14.17 14.55 -27.92
CA ILE A 12 13.81 15.15 -26.64
C ILE A 12 12.29 15.22 -26.55
N LEU A 13 11.59 15.97 -27.42
CA LEU A 13 10.16 16.29 -27.25
C LEU A 13 9.22 15.10 -27.46
N GLN A 14 9.44 14.30 -28.49
CA GLN A 14 8.54 13.19 -28.86
C GLN A 14 8.93 11.88 -28.16
N GLU A 15 10.21 11.52 -28.17
CA GLU A 15 10.67 10.24 -27.60
C GLU A 15 10.99 10.31 -26.09
N ASN A 16 10.90 11.50 -25.48
CA ASN A 16 11.15 11.71 -24.04
C ASN A 16 12.53 11.25 -23.57
N ILE A 17 13.56 11.33 -24.43
CA ILE A 17 14.92 10.96 -24.06
C ILE A 17 15.54 12.10 -23.24
N SER A 18 15.95 11.79 -22.00
CA SER A 18 16.57 12.75 -21.07
C SER A 18 18.09 12.58 -20.94
N ALA A 19 18.65 11.43 -21.31
CA ALA A 19 20.08 11.18 -21.17
C ALA A 19 20.87 11.71 -22.37
N ILE A 20 21.87 12.57 -22.11
CA ILE A 20 22.68 13.22 -23.15
C ILE A 20 23.53 12.19 -23.91
N VAL A 21 24.01 11.15 -23.24
CA VAL A 21 24.76 10.05 -23.88
C VAL A 21 23.91 9.34 -24.95
N ILE A 22 22.62 9.10 -24.67
CA ILE A 22 21.71 8.47 -25.63
C ILE A 22 21.43 9.41 -26.81
N LEU A 23 21.31 10.71 -26.55
CA LEU A 23 21.16 11.72 -27.61
C LEU A 23 22.42 11.80 -28.49
N SER A 24 23.61 11.73 -27.89
CA SER A 24 24.91 11.68 -28.59
C SER A 24 25.00 10.47 -29.52
N GLU A 25 24.66 9.27 -29.03
CA GLU A 25 24.64 8.05 -29.83
C GLU A 25 23.67 8.13 -31.01
N ARG A 26 22.45 8.65 -30.76
CA ARG A 26 21.38 8.75 -31.78
C ARG A 26 21.64 9.82 -32.84
N THR A 27 22.33 10.90 -32.48
CA THR A 27 22.62 12.03 -33.38
C THR A 27 24.00 11.94 -34.04
N GLY A 28 24.84 10.99 -33.59
CA GLY A 28 26.23 10.84 -34.03
C GLY A 28 27.06 12.09 -33.76
N LEU A 29 26.73 12.83 -32.70
CA LEU A 29 27.45 14.01 -32.21
C LEU A 29 28.21 13.65 -30.94
N LYS A 30 29.26 14.41 -30.60
CA LYS A 30 29.89 14.25 -29.29
C LYS A 30 28.96 14.79 -28.20
N THR A 31 29.11 14.27 -26.99
CA THR A 31 28.36 14.70 -25.81
C THR A 31 28.41 16.21 -25.61
N ASP A 32 29.59 16.82 -25.77
CA ASP A 32 29.79 18.27 -25.62
C ASP A 32 29.03 19.07 -26.68
N ASP A 33 29.08 18.63 -27.94
CA ASP A 33 28.35 19.26 -29.05
C ASP A 33 26.82 19.18 -28.85
N VAL A 34 26.34 18.10 -28.21
CA VAL A 34 24.92 17.95 -27.86
C VAL A 34 24.52 18.94 -26.77
N VAL A 35 25.36 19.14 -25.76
CA VAL A 35 25.11 20.12 -24.69
C VAL A 35 25.05 21.53 -25.25
N ASP A 36 26.00 21.89 -26.11
CA ASP A 36 26.03 23.19 -26.78
C ASP A 36 24.79 23.41 -27.66
N MET A 37 24.38 22.39 -28.41
CA MET A 37 23.18 22.43 -29.24
C MET A 37 21.90 22.55 -28.41
N ILE A 38 21.81 21.89 -27.26
CA ILE A 38 20.67 22.03 -26.34
C ILE A 38 20.62 23.46 -25.79
N ASN A 39 21.75 24.03 -25.37
CA ASN A 39 21.84 25.40 -24.90
C ASN A 39 21.43 26.41 -25.99
N GLU A 40 21.84 26.18 -27.23
CA GLU A 40 21.42 27.00 -28.38
C GLU A 40 19.91 26.86 -28.66
N LEU A 41 19.36 25.66 -28.57
CA LEU A 41 17.91 25.42 -28.74
C LEU A 41 17.08 26.01 -27.59
N MET A 42 17.64 26.06 -26.38
CA MET A 42 17.05 26.73 -25.23
C MET A 42 17.06 28.25 -25.40
N SER A 43 18.17 28.84 -25.85
CA SER A 43 18.27 30.28 -26.08
C SER A 43 17.35 30.76 -27.20
N LYS A 44 17.12 29.93 -28.23
CA LYS A 44 16.12 30.15 -29.29
C LYS A 44 14.67 29.87 -28.85
N GLY A 45 14.44 29.44 -27.60
CA GLY A 45 13.11 29.14 -27.06
C GLY A 45 12.45 27.88 -27.63
N ARG A 46 13.18 27.05 -28.39
CA ARG A 46 12.68 25.80 -28.98
C ARG A 46 12.61 24.67 -27.95
N LEU A 47 13.46 24.70 -26.93
CA LEU A 47 13.45 23.78 -25.79
C LEU A 47 13.23 24.52 -24.48
N LYS A 48 12.46 23.92 -23.57
CA LYS A 48 12.23 24.43 -22.21
C LYS A 48 12.58 23.34 -21.20
N GLY A 49 13.62 23.58 -20.41
CA GLY A 49 14.13 22.60 -19.46
C GLY A 49 15.41 23.07 -18.76
N THR A 50 16.03 22.15 -18.03
CA THR A 50 17.29 22.37 -17.32
C THR A 50 18.23 21.19 -17.57
N LEU A 51 19.51 21.51 -17.78
CA LEU A 51 20.59 20.52 -17.75
C LEU A 51 21.04 20.27 -16.31
N THR A 52 21.51 19.07 -16.02
CA THR A 52 22.18 18.75 -14.76
C THR A 52 23.57 19.40 -14.68
N GLU A 53 24.07 19.62 -13.47
CA GLU A 53 25.40 20.24 -13.23
C GLU A 53 26.55 19.44 -13.87
N ASP A 54 26.39 18.13 -13.98
CA ASP A 54 27.33 17.21 -14.61
C ASP A 54 27.17 17.11 -16.14
N GLY A 55 26.22 17.84 -16.73
CA GLY A 55 25.92 17.80 -18.16
C GLY A 55 25.41 16.44 -18.66
N SER A 56 25.04 15.52 -17.78
CA SER A 56 24.69 14.14 -18.17
C SER A 56 23.23 13.99 -18.61
N ARG A 57 22.32 14.88 -18.17
CA ARG A 57 20.88 14.78 -18.40
C ARG A 57 20.22 16.13 -18.68
N PHE A 58 19.22 16.12 -19.54
CA PHE A 58 18.30 17.22 -19.81
C PHE A 58 16.90 16.89 -19.27
N PHE A 59 16.37 17.76 -18.41
CA PHE A 59 15.03 17.67 -17.84
C PHE A 59 14.11 18.71 -18.46
N LYS A 60 13.03 18.26 -19.11
CA LYS A 60 11.98 19.18 -19.60
C LYS A 60 11.27 19.85 -18.44
N SER A 61 11.05 21.16 -18.52
CA SER A 61 10.33 21.92 -17.49
C SER A 61 8.81 21.68 -17.52
N SER A 62 8.29 21.12 -18.62
CA SER A 62 6.91 20.65 -18.73
C SER A 62 6.89 19.14 -18.91
N VAL A 63 7.18 18.41 -17.83
CA VAL A 63 6.68 17.04 -17.74
C VAL A 63 5.17 17.17 -17.65
N LYS A 64 4.49 17.03 -18.78
CA LYS A 64 3.04 16.76 -18.78
C LYS A 64 2.91 15.39 -18.10
N VAL A 65 2.74 15.41 -16.78
CA VAL A 65 2.25 14.25 -16.04
C VAL A 65 0.99 13.87 -16.80
N SER A 66 1.02 12.69 -17.43
CA SER A 66 -0.06 12.20 -18.27
C SER A 66 -1.41 12.62 -17.70
N ASP A 67 -2.26 13.28 -18.51
CA ASP A 67 -3.69 13.47 -18.22
C ASP A 67 -4.42 12.11 -18.27
N ALA A 68 -3.77 11.02 -17.86
CA ALA A 68 -4.43 9.78 -17.53
C ALA A 68 -5.45 10.17 -16.47
N ARG A 69 -6.73 10.07 -16.85
CA ARG A 69 -7.88 10.28 -15.97
C ARG A 69 -7.51 9.65 -14.63
N VAL A 70 -7.32 10.49 -13.61
CA VAL A 70 -7.12 10.03 -12.25
C VAL A 70 -8.39 9.27 -11.94
N ILE A 71 -8.36 7.95 -12.12
CA ILE A 71 -9.43 7.08 -11.67
C ILE A 71 -9.39 7.32 -10.16
N PRO A 72 -10.43 7.92 -9.55
CA PRO A 72 -10.49 8.00 -8.11
C PRO A 72 -10.46 6.55 -7.65
N ARG A 73 -9.30 6.11 -7.16
CA ARG A 73 -9.21 4.84 -6.46
C ARG A 73 -10.02 5.10 -5.21
N GLU A 74 -11.22 4.55 -5.15
CA GLU A 74 -11.84 4.34 -3.85
C GLU A 74 -10.80 3.53 -3.06
N GLU A 75 -10.13 4.18 -2.13
CA GLU A 75 -9.31 3.52 -1.13
C GLU A 75 -10.27 2.69 -0.27
N LYS A 76 -10.70 1.54 -0.79
CA LYS A 76 -11.35 0.54 0.02
C LYS A 76 -10.31 0.12 1.04
N LEU A 77 -10.51 0.58 2.27
CA LEU A 77 -9.74 0.16 3.43
C LEU A 77 -9.63 -1.37 3.37
N PRO A 78 -8.42 -1.92 3.54
CA PRO A 78 -8.23 -3.34 3.39
C PRO A 78 -9.13 -4.10 4.37
N ALA A 79 -9.69 -5.23 3.92
CA ALA A 79 -10.75 -5.96 4.61
C ALA A 79 -10.43 -6.32 6.07
N PHE A 80 -9.15 -6.44 6.43
CA PHE A 80 -8.72 -6.68 7.81
C PHE A 80 -9.05 -5.54 8.79
N LEU A 81 -9.18 -4.28 8.33
CA LEU A 81 -9.62 -3.15 9.16
C LEU A 81 -11.13 -3.21 9.46
N SER A 82 -11.90 -3.94 8.66
CA SER A 82 -13.34 -4.10 8.84
C SER A 82 -13.75 -5.31 9.70
N TYR A 83 -12.79 -6.09 10.22
CA TYR A 83 -13.11 -7.30 10.97
C TYR A 83 -13.81 -6.98 12.30
N ASN A 84 -15.09 -7.33 12.39
CA ASN A 84 -15.91 -7.07 13.57
C ASN A 84 -15.74 -8.18 14.63
N THR A 85 -15.03 -7.87 15.71
CA THR A 85 -14.80 -8.78 16.85
C THR A 85 -15.93 -8.80 17.88
N LYS A 86 -16.96 -7.94 17.75
CA LYS A 86 -18.08 -7.85 18.70
C LYS A 86 -18.75 -9.20 19.00
N PRO A 87 -19.11 -10.05 18.02
CA PRO A 87 -19.73 -11.34 18.31
C PRO A 87 -18.84 -12.24 19.15
N GLY A 88 -17.54 -12.35 18.82
CA GLY A 88 -16.60 -13.15 19.61
C GLY A 88 -16.44 -12.65 21.05
N LYS A 89 -16.42 -11.32 21.25
CA LYS A 89 -16.38 -10.70 22.59
C LYS A 89 -17.62 -11.03 23.42
N VAL A 90 -18.81 -10.94 22.84
CA VAL A 90 -20.05 -11.26 23.54
C VAL A 90 -20.06 -12.73 23.96
N THR A 91 -19.72 -13.64 23.05
CA THR A 91 -19.65 -15.08 23.34
C THR A 91 -18.65 -15.39 24.45
N ALA A 92 -17.47 -14.76 24.43
CA ALA A 92 -16.45 -14.95 25.46
C ALA A 92 -16.93 -14.45 26.84
N ILE A 93 -17.60 -13.29 26.90
CA ILE A 93 -18.15 -12.74 28.15
C ILE A 93 -19.25 -13.65 28.70
N VAL A 94 -20.15 -14.15 27.86
CA VAL A 94 -21.20 -15.09 28.28
C VAL A 94 -20.59 -16.37 28.83
N GLY A 95 -19.58 -16.94 28.15
CA GLY A 95 -18.85 -18.10 28.64
C GLY A 95 -18.18 -17.87 30.00
N LEU A 96 -17.57 -16.70 30.19
CA LEU A 96 -16.96 -16.30 31.46
C LEU A 96 -17.99 -16.21 32.60
N LEU A 97 -19.16 -15.63 32.34
CA LEU A 97 -20.24 -15.53 33.33
C LEU A 97 -20.74 -16.92 33.74
N ILE A 98 -20.95 -17.81 32.78
CA ILE A 98 -21.37 -19.20 33.06
C ILE A 98 -20.32 -19.93 33.89
N LEU A 99 -19.03 -19.75 33.57
CA LEU A 99 -17.91 -20.29 34.34
C LEU A 99 -17.92 -19.78 35.79
N ALA A 100 -18.11 -18.48 35.98
CA ALA A 100 -18.20 -17.88 37.31
C ALA A 100 -19.39 -18.43 38.10
N SER A 101 -20.56 -18.56 37.47
CA SER A 101 -21.74 -19.17 38.08
C SER A 101 -21.48 -20.62 38.48
N GLY A 102 -20.87 -21.42 37.60
CA GLY A 102 -20.48 -22.80 37.91
C GLY A 102 -19.51 -22.88 39.09
N GLY A 103 -18.52 -21.98 39.15
CA GLY A 103 -17.59 -21.90 40.28
C GLY A 103 -18.28 -21.56 41.61
N ILE A 104 -19.24 -20.64 41.61
CA ILE A 104 -20.05 -20.32 42.80
C ILE A 104 -20.86 -21.54 43.24
N VAL A 105 -21.53 -22.22 42.30
CA VAL A 105 -22.30 -23.44 42.61
C VAL A 105 -21.40 -24.53 43.17
N THR A 106 -20.20 -24.72 42.64
CA THR A 106 -19.23 -25.70 43.16
C THR A 106 -18.86 -25.43 44.63
N ILE A 107 -18.70 -24.16 45.03
CA ILE A 107 -18.37 -23.78 46.41
C ILE A 107 -19.54 -24.07 47.36
N LEU A 108 -20.77 -23.89 46.88
CA LEU A 108 -22.00 -24.05 47.68
C LEU A 108 -22.58 -25.47 47.63
N ALA A 109 -22.07 -26.33 46.76
CA ALA A 109 -22.60 -27.67 46.55
C ALA A 109 -22.42 -28.56 47.79
N THR A 110 -23.51 -29.18 48.22
CA THR A 110 -23.57 -30.04 49.41
C THR A 110 -23.68 -31.52 49.07
N ASP A 111 -24.12 -31.85 47.85
CA ASP A 111 -24.27 -33.23 47.37
C ASP A 111 -23.64 -33.46 45.99
N LEU A 112 -23.59 -34.74 45.59
CA LEU A 112 -23.01 -35.16 44.30
C LEU A 112 -23.81 -34.68 43.08
N VAL A 113 -25.12 -34.45 43.23
CA VAL A 113 -25.97 -33.99 42.12
C VAL A 113 -25.65 -32.53 41.80
N GLU A 114 -25.55 -31.70 42.82
CA GLU A 114 -25.15 -30.28 42.72
C GLU A 114 -23.72 -30.15 42.18
N GLN A 115 -22.79 -30.98 42.64
CA GLN A 115 -21.42 -31.01 42.09
C GLN A 115 -21.39 -31.38 40.61
N ASN A 116 -22.12 -32.41 40.20
CA ASN A 116 -22.19 -32.81 38.79
C ASN A 116 -22.80 -31.70 37.91
N PHE A 117 -23.82 -31.01 38.42
CA PHE A 117 -24.42 -29.87 37.74
C PHE A 117 -23.43 -28.70 37.59
N ALA A 118 -22.66 -28.39 38.65
CA ALA A 118 -21.64 -27.35 38.61
C ALA A 118 -20.52 -27.65 37.61
N VAL A 119 -20.05 -28.91 37.58
CA VAL A 119 -19.06 -29.38 36.60
C VAL A 119 -19.58 -29.22 35.16
N LEU A 120 -20.84 -29.54 34.91
CA LEU A 120 -21.46 -29.38 33.60
C LEU A 120 -21.56 -27.90 33.19
N LEU A 121 -21.93 -27.01 34.11
CA LEU A 121 -21.91 -25.56 33.89
C LEU A 121 -20.51 -25.05 33.54
N ILE A 122 -19.49 -25.49 34.30
CA ILE A 122 -18.08 -25.13 34.05
C ILE A 122 -17.64 -25.58 32.66
N LEU A 123 -17.98 -26.82 32.27
CA LEU A 123 -17.65 -27.36 30.94
C LEU A 123 -18.28 -26.50 29.82
N ILE A 124 -19.57 -26.19 29.94
CA ILE A 124 -20.28 -25.36 28.95
C ILE A 124 -19.68 -23.95 28.88
N GLY A 125 -19.42 -23.33 30.04
CA GLY A 125 -18.79 -22.01 30.11
C GLY A 125 -17.41 -21.99 29.47
N LEU A 126 -16.60 -23.04 29.70
CA LEU A 126 -15.28 -23.19 29.08
C LEU A 126 -15.36 -23.31 27.55
N VAL A 127 -16.28 -24.12 27.03
CA VAL A 127 -16.48 -24.27 25.59
C VAL A 127 -16.87 -22.95 24.94
N LEU A 128 -17.83 -22.22 25.53
CA LEU A 128 -18.26 -20.91 25.03
C LEU A 128 -17.14 -19.87 25.09
N LEU A 129 -16.35 -19.87 26.16
CA LEU A 129 -15.20 -19.00 26.31
C LEU A 129 -14.16 -19.26 25.22
N LEU A 130 -13.81 -20.54 24.99
CA LEU A 130 -12.86 -20.94 23.96
C LEU A 130 -13.35 -20.59 22.55
N LEU A 131 -14.65 -20.81 22.25
CA LEU A 131 -15.24 -20.42 20.97
C LEU A 131 -15.20 -18.90 20.77
N GLY A 132 -15.58 -18.12 21.80
CA GLY A 132 -15.53 -16.65 21.75
C GLY A 132 -14.11 -16.14 21.51
N LEU A 133 -13.13 -16.68 22.25
CA LEU A 133 -11.72 -16.36 22.08
C LEU A 133 -11.19 -16.76 20.70
N TYR A 134 -11.59 -17.92 20.17
CA TYR A 134 -11.25 -18.35 18.82
C TYR A 134 -11.78 -17.37 17.77
N PHE A 135 -13.03 -16.92 17.88
CA PHE A 135 -13.58 -15.89 16.98
C PHE A 135 -12.86 -14.54 17.11
N ILE A 136 -12.40 -14.16 18.29
CA ILE A 136 -11.60 -12.93 18.46
C ILE A 136 -10.20 -13.09 17.84
N ALA A 137 -9.57 -14.24 18.05
CA ALA A 137 -8.21 -14.53 17.62
C ALA A 137 -8.11 -14.79 16.12
N ARG A 138 -9.17 -15.29 15.49
CA ARG A 138 -9.27 -15.49 14.04
C ARG A 138 -9.43 -14.15 13.32
N ARG A 139 -8.42 -13.29 13.37
CA ARG A 139 -8.26 -12.21 12.41
C ARG A 139 -8.06 -12.86 11.04
N GLY A 140 -8.85 -12.43 10.06
CA GLY A 140 -8.63 -12.84 8.66
C GLY A 140 -7.20 -12.50 8.27
N SER A 141 -6.35 -13.51 8.06
CA SER A 141 -5.06 -13.33 7.42
C SER A 141 -5.30 -12.76 6.02
N PRO A 142 -4.54 -11.75 5.58
CA PRO A 142 -4.70 -11.20 4.24
C PRO A 142 -4.47 -12.31 3.22
N SER A 143 -5.48 -12.56 2.37
CA SER A 143 -5.39 -13.36 1.15
C SER A 143 -4.93 -12.47 0.00
#